data_AF-A0A2V7WYM9-F1
#
_entry.id   AF-A0A2V7WYM9-F1
#
_cell.length_a   1.000
_cell.length_b   1.000
_cell.length_c   1.000
_cell.angle_alpha   90.00
_cell.angle_beta   90.00
_cell.angle_gamma   90.00
#
_symmetry.space_group_name_H-M   'P 1'
#
loop_
_entity.id
_entity.type
_entity.pdbx_description
1 polymer ?
#
loop_
_entity_poly.entity_id
_entity_poly.type
_entity_poly.pdbx_seq_one_letter_code
_entity_poly.pdbx_strand_id
1 'polypeptide(L)'
;METFGDTSADAHRVQIEAYRRMGGAGRVAAMFRLNERARSLAMSGIRHRHPEYDEERQRLAFARLVLGDELVRKVWPDGDLVEP
;
A
#
# COMPACT_ATOMS: atom_id res chain seq x y z
N MET A 1 -31.26 -8.52 -9.94
CA MET A 1 -31.01 -7.60 -8.82
C MET A 1 -29.82 -6.76 -9.22
N GLU A 2 -30.05 -5.50 -9.61
CA GLU A 2 -28.96 -4.58 -9.98
C GLU A 2 -28.20 -4.14 -8.72
N THR A 3 -26.91 -4.44 -8.66
CA THR A 3 -26.04 -4.05 -7.55
C THR A 3 -25.53 -2.63 -7.81
N PHE A 4 -26.21 -1.62 -7.29
CA PHE A 4 -25.65 -0.27 -7.23
C PHE A 4 -24.57 -0.24 -6.13
N GLY A 5 -23.30 -0.09 -6.52
CA GLY A 5 -22.19 0.03 -5.56
C GLY A 5 -22.24 1.37 -4.80
N ASP A 6 -21.43 1.50 -3.74
CA ASP A 6 -21.25 2.73 -2.94
C ASP A 6 -20.82 3.96 -3.78
N THR A 7 -20.35 3.72 -5.01
CA THR A 7 -20.01 4.76 -5.99
C THR A 7 -21.15 4.98 -6.97
N SER A 8 -21.67 6.22 -7.02
CA SER A 8 -22.69 6.60 -8.01
C SER A 8 -22.16 6.54 -9.45
N ALA A 9 -23.07 6.34 -10.42
CA ALA A 9 -22.72 6.30 -11.84
C ALA A 9 -22.01 7.59 -12.31
N ASP A 10 -22.44 8.75 -11.81
CA ASP A 10 -21.81 10.03 -12.11
C ASP A 10 -20.40 10.14 -11.53
N ALA A 11 -20.18 9.69 -10.30
CA ALA A 11 -18.86 9.67 -9.68
C ALA A 11 -17.90 8.77 -10.47
N HIS A 12 -18.37 7.58 -10.89
CA HIS A 12 -17.60 6.67 -11.73
C HIS A 12 -17.24 7.31 -13.08
N ARG A 13 -18.21 7.95 -13.75
CA ARG A 13 -17.97 8.65 -15.03
C ARG A 13 -16.91 9.73 -14.89
N VAL A 14 -17.00 10.59 -13.86
CA VAL A 14 -16.03 11.65 -13.59
C VAL A 14 -14.63 11.07 -13.33
N GLN A 15 -14.53 9.98 -12.56
CA GLN A 15 -13.26 9.30 -12.30
C GLN A 15 -12.60 8.79 -13.58
N ILE A 16 -13.37 8.16 -14.47
CA ILE A 16 -12.87 7.66 -15.75
C ILE A 16 -12.42 8.81 -16.65
N GLU A 17 -13.18 9.90 -16.73
CA GLU A 17 -12.79 11.10 -17.49
C GLU A 17 -11.49 11.72 -16.97
N ALA A 18 -11.31 11.79 -15.64
CA ALA A 18 -10.08 12.26 -15.03
C ALA A 18 -8.88 11.38 -15.42
N TYR A 19 -9.00 10.06 -15.36
CA TYR A 19 -7.93 9.15 -15.78
C TYR A 19 -7.63 9.25 -17.28
N ARG A 20 -8.64 9.46 -18.13
CA ARG A 20 -8.42 9.68 -19.57
C ARG A 20 -7.64 10.97 -19.82
N ARG A 21 -7.99 12.06 -19.14
CA ARG A 21 -7.27 13.34 -19.24
C ARG A 21 -5.82 13.26 -18.77
N MET A 22 -5.51 12.40 -17.79
CA MET A 22 -4.14 12.19 -17.31
C MET A 22 -3.23 11.47 -18.33
N GLY A 23 -3.81 10.67 -19.24
CA GLY A 23 -3.04 9.81 -20.14
C GLY A 23 -2.22 8.73 -19.41
N GLY A 24 -1.47 7.92 -20.16
CA GLY A 24 -0.70 6.79 -19.60
C GLY A 24 0.37 7.25 -18.60
N ALA A 25 1.19 8.23 -18.99
CA ALA A 25 2.26 8.76 -18.13
C ALA A 25 1.71 9.39 -16.84
N GLY A 26 0.63 10.17 -16.93
CA GLY A 26 0.01 10.79 -15.76
C GLY A 26 -0.57 9.77 -14.79
N ARG A 27 -1.16 8.67 -15.30
CA ARG A 27 -1.64 7.56 -14.48
C ARG A 27 -0.51 6.84 -13.76
N VAL A 28 0.60 6.56 -14.44
CA VAL A 28 1.79 5.97 -13.81
C VAL A 28 2.37 6.89 -12.73
N ALA A 29 2.47 8.19 -12.98
CA ALA A 29 2.92 9.15 -11.98
C ALA A 29 1.97 9.21 -10.77
N ALA A 30 0.66 9.12 -10.99
CA ALA A 30 -0.33 9.03 -9.91
C ALA A 30 -0.16 7.75 -9.09
N MET A 31 0.09 6.61 -9.74
CA MET A 31 0.37 5.34 -9.07
C MET A 31 1.62 5.40 -8.19
N PHE A 32 2.72 5.99 -8.66
CA PHE A 32 3.92 6.15 -7.83
C PHE A 32 3.66 7.04 -6.61
N ARG A 33 2.96 8.16 -6.77
CA ARG A 33 2.58 9.02 -5.63
C ARG A 33 1.68 8.30 -4.63
N LEU A 34 0.75 7.47 -5.10
CA LEU A 34 -0.12 6.70 -4.23
C LEU A 34 0.67 5.64 -3.45
N ASN A 35 1.59 4.94 -4.10
CA ASN A 35 2.45 3.96 -3.45
C ASN A 35 3.30 4.59 -2.34
N GLU A 36 3.90 5.76 -2.60
CA GLU A 36 4.69 6.47 -1.59
C GLU A 36 3.84 6.85 -0.37
N ARG A 37 2.62 7.36 -0.59
CA ARG A 37 1.69 7.70 0.49
C ARG A 37 1.25 6.46 1.27
N ALA A 38 0.92 5.37 0.59
CA ALA A 38 0.54 4.11 1.22
C ALA A 38 1.68 3.55 2.07
N ARG A 39 2.92 3.57 1.56
CA ARG A 39 4.12 3.19 2.30
C ARG A 39 4.31 4.04 3.55
N SER A 40 4.22 5.37 3.41
CA SER A 40 4.37 6.30 4.53
C SER A 40 3.32 6.05 5.62
N LEU A 41 2.05 5.86 5.22
CA LEU A 41 0.96 5.55 6.13
C LEU A 41 1.18 4.21 6.85
N ALA A 42 1.57 3.16 6.12
CA ALA A 42 1.85 1.85 6.70
C ALA A 42 3.00 1.91 7.71
N MET A 43 4.12 2.56 7.35
CA MET A 43 5.26 2.76 8.25
C MET A 43 4.88 3.58 9.50
N SER A 44 4.03 4.60 9.36
CA SER A 44 3.51 5.34 10.50
C SER A 44 2.64 4.46 11.40
N GLY A 45 1.82 3.59 10.82
CA GLY A 45 1.02 2.62 11.57
C GLY A 45 1.88 1.62 12.34
N ILE A 46 2.93 1.07 11.71
CA ILE A 46 3.89 0.16 12.35
C ILE A 46 4.53 0.85 13.56
N ARG A 47 5.09 2.06 13.38
CA ARG A 47 5.71 2.81 14.48
C ARG A 47 4.75 3.14 15.62
N HIS A 48 3.48 3.36 15.29
CA HIS A 48 2.46 3.66 16.28
C HIS A 48 2.09 2.43 17.12
N ARG A 49 1.97 1.25 16.49
CA ARG A 49 1.64 -0.01 17.19
C ARG A 49 2.82 -0.59 17.95
N HIS A 50 4.03 -0.48 17.41
CA HIS A 50 5.25 -1.09 17.93
C HIS A 50 6.33 -0.02 18.16
N PRO A 51 6.15 0.88 19.15
CA PRO A 51 7.09 1.95 19.44
C PRO A 51 8.49 1.44 19.87
N GLU A 52 8.60 0.18 20.28
CA GLU A 52 9.84 -0.49 20.66
C GLU A 52 10.66 -1.04 19.48
N TYR A 53 10.12 -1.00 18.25
CA TYR A 53 10.83 -1.51 17.08
C TYR A 53 11.94 -0.54 16.66
N ASP A 54 13.15 -1.08 16.53
CA ASP A 54 14.25 -0.42 15.83
C ASP A 54 13.98 -0.34 14.32
N GLU A 55 14.86 0.32 13.58
CA GLU A 55 14.68 0.51 12.13
C GLU A 55 14.58 -0.80 11.36
N GLU A 56 15.31 -1.85 11.78
CA GLU A 56 15.33 -3.12 11.06
C GLU A 56 14.03 -3.89 11.28
N ARG A 57 13.53 -3.94 12.52
CA ARG A 57 12.21 -4.50 12.82
C ARG A 57 11.09 -3.74 12.12
N GLN A 58 11.18 -2.41 12.03
CA GLN A 58 10.21 -1.63 11.24
C GLN A 58 10.24 -1.99 9.75
N ARG A 59 11.43 -2.22 9.17
CA ARG A 59 11.57 -2.66 7.77
C ARG A 59 11.02 -4.07 7.56
N LEU A 60 11.33 -5.02 8.44
CA LEU A 60 10.84 -6.39 8.38
C LEU A 60 9.32 -6.46 8.55
N ALA A 61 8.75 -5.69 9.48
CA ALA A 61 7.31 -5.54 9.67
C ALA A 61 6.62 -5.04 8.39
N PHE A 62 7.18 -4.00 7.76
CA PHE A 62 6.65 -3.51 6.48
C PHE A 62 6.81 -4.53 5.34
N ALA A 63 7.96 -5.21 5.26
CA ALA A 63 8.19 -6.25 4.26
C ALA A 63 7.19 -7.40 4.41
N ARG A 64 6.92 -7.84 5.65
CA ARG A 64 5.94 -8.89 5.95
C ARG A 64 4.53 -8.46 5.58
N LEU A 65 4.16 -7.22 5.86
CA LEU A 65 2.85 -6.66 5.48
C LEU A 65 2.63 -6.68 3.95
N VAL A 66 3.65 -6.35 3.17
CA VAL A 66 3.53 -6.20 1.71
C VAL A 66 3.76 -7.50 0.94
N LEU A 67 4.73 -8.30 1.37
CA LEU A 67 5.19 -9.49 0.64
C LEU A 67 4.66 -10.80 1.24
N GLY A 68 4.24 -10.78 2.50
CA GLY A 68 3.84 -11.96 3.25
C GLY A 68 5.02 -12.82 3.71
N ASP A 69 4.70 -13.78 4.57
CA ASP A 69 5.67 -14.59 5.29
C ASP A 69 6.60 -15.42 4.39
N GLU A 70 6.09 -15.96 3.27
CA GLU A 70 6.88 -16.80 2.37
C GLU A 70 8.03 -16.02 1.73
N LEU A 71 7.74 -14.84 1.20
CA LEU A 71 8.73 -14.02 0.50
C LEU A 71 9.70 -13.37 1.49
N VAL A 72 9.24 -12.95 2.67
CA VAL A 72 10.14 -12.44 3.71
C VAL A 72 11.17 -13.49 4.12
N ARG A 73 10.75 -14.73 4.39
CA ARG A 73 11.69 -15.80 4.76
C ARG A 73 12.69 -16.15 3.65
N LYS A 74 12.34 -15.95 2.37
CA LYS A 74 13.27 -16.17 1.26
C LYS A 74 14.39 -15.12 1.21
N VAL A 75 14.13 -13.90 1.67
CA VAL A 75 15.10 -12.79 1.64
C VAL A 75 15.86 -12.68 2.97
N TRP A 76 15.17 -12.90 4.08
CA TRP A 76 15.71 -12.89 5.44
C TRP A 76 15.45 -14.24 6.14
N PRO A 77 16.21 -15.29 5.79
CA PRO A 77 15.97 -16.64 6.33
C PRO A 77 16.17 -16.72 7.85
N ASP A 78 17.10 -15.93 8.40
CA ASP A 78 17.40 -15.87 9.83
C ASP A 78 16.68 -14.71 10.55
N GLY A 79 15.85 -13.95 9.83
CA GLY A 79 15.13 -12.80 10.37
C GLY A 79 13.84 -13.22 11.07
N ASP A 80 13.55 -12.59 12.22
CA ASP A 80 12.28 -12.80 12.91
C ASP A 80 11.09 -12.27 12.08
N LEU A 81 10.00 -13.04 12.05
CA LEU A 81 8.72 -12.55 11.57
C LEU A 81 8.06 -11.71 12.66
N VAL A 82 8.36 -10.42 12.61
CA VAL A 82 7.77 -9.42 13.50
C VAL A 82 6.37 -9.02 13.01
N GLU A 83 5.53 -8.54 13.93
CA GLU A 83 4.15 -8.17 13.61
C GLU A 83 4.10 -6.79 12.94
N PRO A 84 3.30 -6.59 11.88
CA PRO A 84 3.12 -5.28 11.27
C PRO A 84 2.33 -4.24 12.09
#